data_AF-A0A656GKP3-F1
#
_entry.id   AF-A0A656GKP3-F1
#
_cell.length_a   1.000
_cell.length_b   1.000
_cell.length_c   1.000
_cell.angle_alpha   90.00
_cell.angle_beta   90.00
_cell.angle_gamma   90.00
#
_symmetry.space_group_name_H-M   'P 1'
#
loop_
_entity.id
_entity.type
_entity.pdbx_description
1 polymer ?
#
loop_
_entity_poly.entity_id
_entity_poly.type
_entity_poly.pdbx_seq_one_letter_code
_entity_poly.pdbx_strand_id
1 'polypeptide(L)'
;MVAKEGPSGARLIGYVVAQAIDSPTLRERLSQTLPDYMVPGVVVILESLPLNANGKVDRKALPEPEFESERAYEAPRGADEENFGGNLG
;
A
#
# COMPACT_ATOMS: atom_id res chain seq x y z
N MET A 1 -3.45 -7.02 -2.95
CA MET A 1 -2.19 -6.54 -2.36
C MET A 1 -1.23 -7.70 -2.19
N VAL A 2 0.07 -7.42 -2.23
CA VAL A 2 1.15 -8.41 -1.99
C VAL A 2 2.15 -7.78 -1.02
N ALA A 3 2.59 -8.52 -0.01
CA ALA A 3 3.71 -8.10 0.82
C ALA A 3 5.02 -8.43 0.08
N LYS A 4 5.93 -7.47 0.02
CA LYS A 4 7.27 -7.63 -0.56
C LYS A 4 8.31 -7.23 0.47
N GLU A 5 9.38 -7.99 0.57
CA GLU A 5 10.56 -7.61 1.33
C GLU A 5 11.36 -6.57 0.55
N GLY A 6 11.77 -5.50 1.23
CA GLY A 6 12.67 -4.49 0.69
C GLY A 6 13.78 -4.15 1.68
N PRO A 7 14.71 -3.25 1.30
CA PRO A 7 15.85 -2.87 2.14
C PRO A 7 15.48 -2.36 3.54
N SER A 8 14.25 -1.86 3.71
CA SER A 8 13.74 -1.33 4.99
C SER A 8 12.71 -2.25 5.67
N GLY A 9 12.63 -3.51 5.25
CA GLY A 9 11.66 -4.50 5.78
C GLY A 9 10.47 -4.77 4.86
N ALA A 10 9.51 -5.55 5.35
CA ALA A 10 8.33 -5.93 4.58
C ALA A 10 7.37 -4.74 4.37
N ARG A 11 6.86 -4.59 3.15
CA ARG A 11 5.92 -3.52 2.78
C ARG A 11 4.75 -4.06 1.96
N LEU A 12 3.57 -3.48 2.17
CA LEU A 12 2.39 -3.75 1.34
C LEU A 12 2.48 -3.02 -0.01
N ILE A 13 2.32 -3.79 -1.08
CA ILE A 13 2.25 -3.30 -2.47
C ILE A 13 0.81 -3.42 -2.98
N GLY A 14 0.26 -2.31 -3.44
CA GLY A 14 -1.04 -2.21 -4.10
C GLY A 14 -0.86 -2.22 -5.62
N TYR A 15 -1.38 -3.25 -6.29
CA TYR A 15 -1.49 -3.27 -7.75
C TYR A 15 -2.91 -2.88 -8.14
N VAL A 16 -3.04 -1.85 -8.96
CA VAL A 16 -4.34 -1.28 -9.32
C VAL A 16 -4.42 -1.08 -10.83
N VAL A 17 -5.60 -1.27 -11.38
CA VAL A 17 -5.92 -0.81 -12.73
C VAL A 17 -6.74 0.45 -12.56
N ALA A 18 -6.23 1.56 -13.04
CA ALA A 18 -6.89 2.85 -12.93
C ALA A 18 -6.54 3.71 -14.15
N GLN A 19 -7.49 4.53 -14.57
CA GLN A 19 -7.30 5.47 -15.68
C GLN A 19 -7.15 6.88 -15.10
N ALA A 20 -6.14 7.62 -15.56
CA ALA A 20 -5.94 9.04 -15.27
C ALA A 20 -5.80 9.42 -13.77
N ILE A 21 -5.32 8.50 -12.92
CA ILE A 21 -4.92 8.80 -11.55
C ILE A 21 -3.48 8.33 -11.33
N ASP A 22 -2.68 9.13 -10.65
CA ASP A 22 -1.31 8.75 -10.29
C ASP A 22 -1.25 8.07 -8.91
N SER A 23 -0.10 7.44 -8.64
CA SER A 23 0.15 6.70 -7.40
C SER A 23 0.03 7.57 -6.14
N PRO A 24 0.60 8.80 -6.07
CA PRO A 24 0.44 9.70 -4.92
C PRO A 24 -1.01 10.08 -4.63
N THR A 25 -1.78 10.50 -5.64
CA THR A 25 -3.18 10.94 -5.48
C THR A 25 -4.05 9.78 -4.98
N LEU A 26 -3.83 8.57 -5.49
CA LEU A 26 -4.57 7.41 -5.03
C LEU A 26 -4.26 7.08 -3.56
N ARG A 27 -2.99 7.18 -3.15
CA ARG A 27 -2.60 6.93 -1.75
C ARG A 27 -3.22 7.94 -0.79
N GLU A 28 -3.24 9.22 -1.15
CA GLU A 28 -3.89 10.27 -0.36
C GLU A 28 -5.39 9.99 -0.17
N ARG A 29 -6.07 9.56 -1.24
CA ARG A 29 -7.49 9.16 -1.16
C ARG A 29 -7.70 7.95 -0.25
N LEU A 30 -6.80 6.98 -0.30
CA LEU A 30 -6.88 5.80 0.55
C LEU A 30 -6.65 6.16 2.03
N SER A 31 -5.70 7.05 2.36
CA SER A 31 -5.47 7.47 3.76
C SER A 31 -6.61 8.27 4.36
N GLN A 32 -7.48 8.87 3.55
CA GLN A 32 -8.69 9.54 4.05
C GLN A 32 -9.80 8.56 4.47
N THR A 33 -9.72 7.29 4.06
CA THR A 33 -10.80 6.31 4.24
C THR A 33 -10.37 5.02 4.93
N LEU A 34 -9.06 4.75 4.99
CA LEU A 34 -8.49 3.55 5.59
C LEU A 34 -7.54 3.93 6.72
N PRO A 35 -7.43 3.10 7.78
CA PRO A 35 -6.35 3.21 8.75
C PRO A 35 -4.97 3.15 8.07
N ASP A 36 -3.99 3.84 8.63
CA ASP A 36 -2.64 3.99 8.06
C ASP A 36 -1.98 2.64 7.72
N TYR A 37 -2.17 1.63 8.58
CA TYR A 37 -1.60 0.29 8.36
C TYR A 37 -2.21 -0.48 7.18
N MET A 38 -3.34 -0.02 6.63
CA MET A 38 -3.98 -0.60 5.43
C MET A 38 -3.64 0.17 4.15
N VAL A 39 -3.02 1.34 4.25
CA VAL A 39 -2.60 2.13 3.09
C VAL A 39 -1.34 1.49 2.50
N PRO A 40 -1.32 1.14 1.20
CA PRO A 40 -0.13 0.55 0.58
C PRO A 40 1.06 1.51 0.63
N GLY A 41 2.22 0.99 1.02
CA GLY A 41 3.45 1.77 1.02
C GLY A 41 3.98 2.05 -0.39
N VAL A 42 3.56 1.27 -1.39
CA VAL A 42 3.77 1.49 -2.82
C VAL A 42 2.49 1.12 -3.58
N VAL A 43 2.11 1.94 -4.55
CA VAL A 43 1.04 1.62 -5.51
C VAL A 43 1.63 1.57 -6.92
N VAL A 44 1.42 0.43 -7.59
CA VAL A 44 1.80 0.17 -8.98
C VAL A 44 0.54 0.20 -9.83
N ILE A 45 0.49 1.13 -10.79
CA ILE A 45 -0.63 1.26 -11.72
C ILE A 45 -0.33 0.41 -12.95
N LEU A 46 -1.29 -0.44 -13.31
CA LEU A 46 -1.22 -1.34 -14.44
C LEU A 46 -2.29 -0.99 -15.46
N GLU A 47 -2.01 -1.23 -16.73
CA GLU A 47 -3.03 -1.20 -17.78
C GLU A 47 -4.05 -2.33 -17.61
N SER A 48 -3.58 -3.50 -17.15
CA SER A 48 -4.43 -4.66 -16.86
C SER A 48 -3.78 -5.57 -15.81
N LEU A 49 -4.59 -6.36 -15.11
CA LEU A 49 -4.06 -7.38 -14.20
C LEU A 49 -3.59 -8.60 -15.00
N PRO A 50 -2.37 -9.13 -14.74
CA PRO A 50 -1.97 -10.39 -15.35
C PRO A 50 -2.84 -11.51 -14.79
N LEU A 51 -3.39 -12.33 -15.69
CA LEU A 51 -4.25 -13.47 -15.35
C LEU A 51 -3.58 -14.78 -15.79
N ASN A 52 -3.73 -15.83 -14.99
CA ASN A 52 -3.35 -17.18 -15.39
C ASN A 52 -4.39 -17.81 -16.32
N ALA A 53 -4.13 -19.03 -16.81
CA ALA A 53 -5.03 -19.77 -17.70
C ALA A 53 -6.46 -20.00 -17.15
N ASN A 54 -6.65 -19.89 -15.82
CA ASN A 54 -7.96 -20.00 -15.17
C ASN A 54 -8.64 -18.63 -14.95
N GLY A 55 -8.07 -17.54 -15.47
CA GLY A 55 -8.59 -16.18 -15.30
C GLY A 55 -8.36 -15.58 -13.90
N LYS A 56 -7.58 -16.24 -13.03
CA LYS A 56 -7.22 -15.68 -11.71
C LYS A 56 -5.97 -14.82 -11.84
N VAL A 57 -5.83 -13.81 -10.97
CA VAL A 57 -4.62 -12.98 -10.93
C VAL A 57 -3.38 -13.84 -10.74
N ASP A 58 -2.45 -13.73 -11.68
CA ASP A 58 -1.14 -14.37 -11.59
C ASP A 58 -0.19 -13.47 -10.80
N ARG A 59 -0.11 -13.73 -9.49
CA ARG A 59 0.74 -12.96 -8.57
C ARG A 59 2.23 -13.05 -8.90
N LYS A 60 2.66 -14.08 -9.63
CA LYS A 60 4.07 -14.26 -10.04
C LYS A 60 4.43 -13.42 -11.26
N ALA A 61 3.42 -13.06 -12.06
CA ALA A 61 3.57 -12.21 -13.24
C ALA A 61 3.37 -10.72 -12.94
N LEU A 62 3.09 -10.35 -11.69
CA LEU A 62 3.04 -8.95 -11.28
C LEU A 62 4.44 -8.34 -11.40
N PRO A 63 4.57 -7.13 -11.98
CA PRO A 63 5.86 -6.48 -12.10
C PRO A 63 6.42 -6.17 -10.71
N GLU A 64 7.75 -6.19 -10.60
CA GLU A 64 8.41 -5.74 -9.38
C GLU A 64 8.18 -4.23 -9.21
N PRO A 65 7.81 -3.76 -8.01
CA PRO A 65 7.69 -2.34 -7.75
C PRO A 65 9.06 -1.69 -7.82
N GLU A 66 9.16 -0.56 -8.51
CA GLU A 66 10.32 0.31 -8.39
C GLU A 66 10.27 0.99 -7.03
N PHE A 67 11.16 0.57 -6.13
CA PHE A 67 11.40 1.28 -4.89
C PHE A 67 12.32 2.44 -5.25
N GLU A 68 11.77 3.62 -5.56
CA GLU A 68 12.58 4.84 -5.53
C GLU A 68 13.21 4.92 -4.14
N SER A 69 14.51 4.60 -4.08
CA SER A 69 15.37 4.98 -2.97
C SER A 69 15.19 6.48 -2.78
N GLU A 70 14.88 6.91 -1.56
CA GLU A 70 14.69 8.32 -1.16
C GLU A 70 13.28 8.89 -1.28
N ARG A 71 12.34 8.22 -0.62
CA ARG A 71 11.73 8.87 0.54
C ARG A 71 11.62 7.81 1.62
N ALA A 72 12.42 7.96 2.68
CA ALA A 72 12.13 7.27 3.93
C ALA A 72 10.63 7.46 4.17
N TYR A 73 9.89 6.36 4.11
CA TYR A 73 8.48 6.38 4.46
C TYR A 73 8.46 6.66 5.96
N GLU A 74 8.48 7.94 6.34
CA GLU A 74 7.85 8.35 7.56
C GLU A 74 6.38 8.05 7.34
N ALA A 75 5.88 7.02 8.03
CA ALA A 75 4.45 6.95 8.28
C ALA A 75 4.03 8.34 8.80
N PRO A 76 2.99 8.98 8.26
CA PRO A 76 2.40 10.10 8.97
C PRO A 76 2.11 9.61 10.40
N ARG A 77 2.48 10.41 11.41
CA ARG A 77 2.04 10.17 12.79
C ARG A 77 0.54 10.47 12.84
N GLY A 78 -0.25 9.60 12.22
CA GLY A 78 -1.69 9.52 12.39
C GLY A 78 -1.96 8.95 13.77
N ALA A 79 -2.79 9.68 14.52
CA ALA A 79 -3.01 9.48 15.93
C ALA A 79 -3.60 8.10 16.25
N ASP A 80 -2.80 7.25 16.89
CA ASP A 80 -3.29 6.21 17.80
C ASP A 80 -2.67 6.47 19.18
N GLU A 81 -3.09 7.56 19.83
CA GLU A 81 -3.07 7.66 21.29
C GLU A 81 -4.52 7.68 21.80
N GLU A 82 -5.29 6.67 21.39
CA GLU A 82 -6.58 6.37 22.01
C GLU A 82 -6.35 5.54 23.28
N ASN A 83 -5.96 6.27 24.33
CA ASN A 83 -6.39 6.11 25.71
C ASN A 83 -6.86 4.70 26.13
N PHE A 84 -5.94 3.88 26.64
CA PHE A 84 -6.31 2.73 27.47
C PHE A 84 -5.85 2.98 28.91
N GLY A 85 -6.83 3.28 29.79
CA GLY A 85 -6.68 2.96 31.21
C GLY A 85 -6.81 4.10 32.23
N GLY A 86 -7.69 5.09 32.02
CA GLY A 86 -8.22 5.86 33.14
C GLY A 86 -9.35 5.09 33.82
N ASN A 87 -9.05 4.23 34.81
CA ASN A 87 -10.07 3.82 35.78
C ASN A 87 -9.49 3.53 37.18
N LEU A 88 -10.20 4.08 38.17
CA LEU A 88 -10.24 3.79 39.60
C LEU A 88 -9.21 4.47 40.53
N GLY A 89 -9.70 5.54 41.17
CA GLY A 89 -9.19 6.14 42.40
C GLY A 89 -10.16 7.20 42.89
#